data_AF-A0A1V4KFQ4-F1
#
_entry.id   AF-A0A1V4KFQ4-F1
#
_cell.length_a   1.000
_cell.length_b   1.000
_cell.length_c   1.000
_cell.angle_alpha   90.00
_cell.angle_beta   90.00
_cell.angle_gamma   90.00
#
_symmetry.space_group_name_H-M   'P 1'
#
loop_
_entity.id
_entity.type
_entity.pdbx_description
1 polymer ?
#
loop_
_entity_poly.entity_id
_entity_poly.type
_entity_poly.pdbx_seq_one_letter_code
_entity_poly.pdbx_strand_id
1 'polypeptide(L)'
;MERGNFSNLGIQCVRKKEIEAAIERKLQLGIDPFKAGSLKNHQEVDMNVVRICFQASYTDSAGRRRQLSPVLSEPIFDKSASPGGDVCHQGGNVSPGGGGVCHWGHQSR
;
A
#
# COMPACT_ATOMS: atom_id res chain seq x y z
N MET A 1 15.48 -19.50 -1.81
CA MET A 1 14.31 -18.63 -1.60
C MET A 1 14.56 -17.35 -2.36
N GLU A 2 13.92 -17.18 -3.51
CA GLU A 2 14.14 -15.99 -4.34
C GLU A 2 13.36 -14.80 -3.77
N ARG A 3 13.99 -13.63 -3.76
CA ARG A 3 13.32 -12.37 -3.41
C ARG A 3 12.63 -11.84 -4.65
N GLY A 4 11.31 -11.81 -4.64
CA GLY A 4 10.51 -11.13 -5.65
C GLY A 4 10.53 -9.62 -5.42
N ASN A 5 10.76 -8.84 -6.48
CA ASN A 5 10.61 -7.40 -6.47
C ASN A 5 9.43 -6.99 -7.34
N PHE A 6 8.54 -6.16 -6.81
CA PHE A 6 7.40 -5.59 -7.55
C PHE A 6 7.72 -4.14 -7.94
N SER A 7 8.19 -3.93 -9.18
CA SER A 7 8.65 -2.62 -9.66
C SER A 7 7.55 -1.71 -10.22
N ASN A 8 6.39 -2.27 -10.60
CA ASN A 8 5.33 -1.54 -11.31
C ASN A 8 3.99 -1.58 -10.53
N LEU A 9 4.01 -1.19 -9.25
CA LEU A 9 2.81 -1.10 -8.42
C LEU A 9 2.31 0.34 -8.34
N GLY A 10 1.05 0.56 -8.73
CA GLY A 10 0.33 1.81 -8.56
C GLY A 10 -0.89 1.62 -7.67
N ILE A 11 -1.20 2.61 -6.83
CA ILE A 11 -2.41 2.64 -6.01
C ILE A 11 -3.43 3.53 -6.70
N GLN A 12 -4.60 2.98 -7.02
CA GLN A 12 -5.71 3.74 -7.57
C GLN A 12 -6.68 4.13 -6.46
N CYS A 13 -6.81 5.43 -6.21
CA CYS A 13 -7.77 5.97 -5.25
C CYS A 13 -9.19 5.99 -5.86
N VAL A 14 -10.19 5.78 -5.00
CA VAL A 14 -11.61 5.98 -5.33
C VAL A 14 -12.14 7.16 -4.52
N ARG A 15 -13.25 7.77 -4.93
CA ARG A 15 -13.86 8.84 -4.12
C ARG A 15 -14.58 8.24 -2.91
N LYS A 16 -14.74 9.03 -1.83
CA LYS A 16 -15.40 8.56 -0.58
C LYS A 16 -16.78 7.94 -0.82
N LYS A 17 -17.57 8.56 -1.71
CA LYS A 17 -18.91 8.07 -2.11
C LYS A 17 -18.90 6.76 -2.91
N GLU A 18 -17.76 6.37 -3.47
CA GLU A 18 -17.59 5.17 -4.31
C GLU A 18 -17.00 3.99 -3.50
N ILE A 19 -16.64 4.20 -2.23
CA ILE A 19 -15.99 3.19 -1.39
C ILE A 19 -16.86 1.93 -1.27
N GLU A 20 -18.14 2.06 -0.95
CA GLU A 20 -19.03 0.92 -0.73
C GLU A 20 -19.16 0.07 -2.00
N ALA A 21 -19.42 0.72 -3.14
CA ALA A 21 -19.50 0.05 -4.43
C ALA A 21 -18.17 -0.61 -4.83
N ALA A 22 -17.03 0.03 -4.54
CA ALA A 22 -15.71 -0.53 -4.80
C ALA A 22 -15.41 -1.76 -3.93
N ILE A 23 -15.83 -1.75 -2.66
CA ILE A 23 -15.72 -2.90 -1.75
C ILE A 23 -16.62 -4.03 -2.23
N GLU A 24 -17.88 -3.75 -2.54
CA GLU A 24 -18.82 -4.76 -3.04
C GLU A 24 -18.30 -5.44 -4.31
N ARG A 25 -17.75 -4.67 -5.25
CA ARG A 25 -17.10 -5.22 -6.44
C ARG A 25 -15.93 -6.14 -6.10
N LYS A 26 -15.10 -5.80 -5.10
CA LYS A 26 -14.00 -6.66 -4.65
C LYS A 26 -14.52 -7.96 -4.03
N LEU A 27 -15.58 -7.89 -3.23
CA LEU A 27 -16.23 -9.07 -2.64
C LEU A 27 -16.80 -9.99 -3.72
N GLN A 28 -17.44 -9.46 -4.76
CA GLN A 28 -17.93 -10.22 -5.90
C GLN A 28 -16.82 -10.96 -6.65
N LEU A 29 -15.61 -10.41 -6.66
CA LEU A 29 -14.41 -11.05 -7.22
C LEU A 29 -13.74 -12.04 -6.24
N GLY A 30 -14.30 -12.25 -5.06
CA GLY A 30 -13.73 -13.09 -4.01
C GLY A 30 -12.49 -12.50 -3.33
N ILE A 31 -12.27 -11.19 -3.45
CA ILE A 31 -11.13 -10.49 -2.88
C ILE A 31 -11.50 -9.98 -1.49
N ASP A 32 -11.33 -10.85 -0.48
CA ASP A 32 -11.49 -10.51 0.93
C ASP A 32 -10.48 -11.29 1.80
N PRO A 33 -9.26 -10.76 1.97
CA PRO A 33 -8.18 -11.48 2.65
C PRO A 33 -8.47 -11.84 4.11
N PHE A 34 -9.32 -11.06 4.77
CA PHE A 34 -9.63 -11.18 6.20
C PHE A 34 -11.09 -11.55 6.47
N LYS A 35 -11.89 -11.82 5.43
CA LYS A 35 -13.32 -12.13 5.54
C LYS A 35 -14.09 -11.05 6.31
N ALA A 36 -13.74 -9.79 6.08
CA ALA A 36 -14.37 -8.64 6.73
C ALA A 36 -15.79 -8.39 6.20
N GLY A 37 -16.10 -8.83 4.98
CA GLY A 37 -17.39 -8.65 4.35
C GLY A 37 -17.66 -7.22 3.90
N SER A 38 -18.94 -6.85 3.80
CA SER A 38 -19.36 -5.54 3.32
C SER A 38 -19.17 -4.46 4.40
N LEU A 39 -18.80 -3.27 3.96
CA LEU A 39 -18.65 -2.11 4.81
C LEU A 39 -19.97 -1.36 4.92
N LYS A 40 -20.46 -1.16 6.16
CA LYS A 40 -21.74 -0.47 6.42
C LYS A 40 -21.59 1.03 6.72
N ASN A 41 -20.38 1.49 6.99
CA ASN A 41 -20.11 2.90 7.28
C ASN A 41 -18.82 3.36 6.59
N HIS A 42 -18.93 3.82 5.34
CA HIS A 42 -17.80 4.36 4.60
C HIS A 42 -17.23 5.66 5.19
N GLN A 43 -17.86 6.26 6.20
CA GLN A 43 -17.36 7.50 6.80
C GLN A 43 -16.12 7.29 7.67
N GLU A 44 -15.97 6.10 8.26
CA GLU A 44 -14.89 5.71 9.16
C GLU A 44 -13.62 5.23 8.41
N VAL A 45 -13.68 5.14 7.08
CA VAL A 45 -12.51 4.74 6.27
C VAL A 45 -11.54 5.89 6.15
N ASP A 46 -10.32 5.68 6.62
CA ASP A 46 -9.19 6.56 6.35
C ASP A 46 -8.72 6.36 4.90
N MET A 47 -8.90 7.38 4.08
CA MET A 47 -8.49 7.37 2.67
C MET A 47 -7.03 7.76 2.48
N ASN A 48 -6.37 8.27 3.53
CA ASN A 48 -5.00 8.75 3.48
C ASN A 48 -3.99 7.65 3.76
N VAL A 49 -4.43 6.48 4.23
CA VAL A 49 -3.55 5.37 4.55
C VAL A 49 -4.10 4.05 4.02
N VAL A 50 -3.22 3.25 3.42
CA VAL A 50 -3.53 1.88 3.01
C VAL A 50 -2.44 0.92 3.43
N ARG A 51 -2.77 -0.37 3.55
CA ARG A 51 -1.80 -1.45 3.72
C ARG A 51 -1.98 -2.46 2.60
N ILE A 52 -0.89 -2.95 2.05
CA ILE A 52 -0.91 -4.03 1.05
C ILE A 52 -0.98 -5.35 1.80
N CYS A 53 -1.93 -6.21 1.45
CA CYS A 53 -2.04 -7.55 1.98
C CYS A 53 -1.42 -8.57 1.02
N PHE A 54 -0.43 -9.32 1.50
CA PHE A 54 0.18 -10.42 0.77
C PHE A 54 -0.51 -11.73 1.15
N GLN A 55 -1.10 -12.39 0.16
CA GLN A 55 -1.65 -13.74 0.30
C GLN A 55 -0.82 -14.71 -0.53
N ALA A 56 -0.42 -15.82 0.10
CA ALA A 56 0.32 -16.87 -0.56
C ALA A 56 -0.34 -18.23 -0.29
N SER A 57 -0.26 -19.11 -1.28
CA SER A 57 -0.71 -20.49 -1.16
C SER A 57 0.31 -21.41 -1.80
N TYR A 58 0.45 -22.61 -1.27
CA TYR A 58 1.32 -23.64 -1.81
C TYR A 58 0.58 -24.98 -1.84
N THR A 59 1.11 -25.93 -2.60
CA THR A 59 0.60 -27.31 -2.61
C THR A 59 1.53 -28.15 -1.76
N ASP A 60 0.97 -28.87 -0.78
CA ASP A 60 1.75 -29.78 0.07
C ASP A 60 2.10 -31.09 -0.67
N SER A 61 2.93 -31.92 -0.04
CA SER A 61 3.35 -33.22 -0.61
C SER A 61 2.19 -34.20 -0.85
N ALA A 62 1.03 -33.98 -0.20
CA ALA A 62 -0.18 -34.76 -0.40
C ALA A 62 -1.09 -34.18 -1.50
N GLY A 63 -0.62 -33.17 -2.25
CA GLY A 63 -1.36 -32.52 -3.32
C GLY A 63 -2.43 -31.54 -2.83
N ARG A 64 -2.49 -31.23 -1.54
CA ARG A 64 -3.51 -30.33 -0.99
C ARG A 64 -3.02 -28.89 -1.05
N ARG A 65 -3.89 -27.99 -1.51
CA ARG A 65 -3.60 -26.55 -1.49
C ARG A 65 -3.74 -26.02 -0.07
N ARG A 66 -2.69 -25.41 0.45
CA ARG A 66 -2.62 -24.75 1.75
C ARG A 66 -2.47 -23.25 1.54
N GLN A 67 -3.23 -22.47 2.30
CA GLN A 67 -3.04 -21.02 2.38
C GLN A 67 -2.14 -20.68 3.56
N LEU A 68 -1.22 -19.75 3.34
CA LEU A 68 -0.46 -19.12 4.40
C LEU A 68 -1.29 -18.01 5.03
N SER A 69 -0.95 -17.65 6.27
CA SER A 69 -1.58 -16.51 6.93
C SER A 69 -1.27 -15.23 6.15
N PRO A 70 -2.27 -14.36 5.90
CA PRO A 70 -2.05 -13.09 5.23
C PRO A 70 -1.09 -12.21 6.03
N VAL A 71 -0.21 -11.49 5.33
CA VAL A 71 0.74 -10.54 5.94
C VAL A 71 0.49 -9.15 5.39
N LEU A 72 0.44 -8.14 6.26
CA LEU A 72 0.28 -6.74 5.87
C LEU A 72 1.64 -6.05 5.74
N SER A 73 1.76 -5.17 4.75
CA SER A 73 2.88 -4.23 4.66
C SER A 73 2.85 -3.21 5.80
N GLU A 74 3.92 -2.43 5.92
CA GLU A 74 3.86 -1.14 6.61
C GLU A 74 2.79 -0.24 5.97
N PRO A 75 2.16 0.67 6.76
CA PRO A 75 1.20 1.63 6.23
C PRO A 75 1.82 2.53 5.16
N ILE A 76 1.08 2.72 4.07
CA ILE A 76 1.43 3.59 2.96
C ILE A 76 0.50 4.80 3.04
N PHE A 77 1.09 5.97 3.24
CA PHE A 77 0.34 7.22 3.32
C PHE A 77 0.28 7.90 1.95
N ASP A 78 -0.88 8.47 1.64
CA ASP A 78 -1.04 9.32 0.48
C ASP A 78 -0.19 10.59 0.65
N LYS A 79 0.72 10.81 -0.30
CA LYS A 79 1.64 11.95 -0.27
C LYS A 79 0.92 13.28 -0.43
N SER A 80 -0.32 13.29 -0.94
CA SER A 80 -1.09 14.53 -1.16
C SER A 80 -1.76 15.07 0.11
N ALA A 81 -1.85 14.27 1.18
CA ALA A 81 -2.54 14.63 2.43
C ALA A 81 -1.70 15.47 3.41
N SER A 82 -0.46 15.84 3.04
CA SER A 82 0.43 16.67 3.87
C SER A 82 0.47 18.12 3.35
N PRO A 83 -0.14 19.11 4.02
CA PRO A 83 0.33 20.48 3.91
C PRO A 83 1.68 20.60 4.65
N GLY A 84 2.75 20.18 3.99
CA GLY A 84 4.13 20.25 4.50
C GLY A 84 4.54 19.02 5.32
N GLY A 85 5.50 18.25 4.79
CA GLY A 85 6.06 17.10 5.49
C GLY A 85 6.77 16.16 4.54
N ASP A 86 7.99 16.53 4.17
CA ASP A 86 8.91 15.77 3.34
C ASP A 86 9.06 14.30 3.78
N VAL A 87 8.72 13.35 2.91
CA VAL A 87 9.18 11.96 3.01
C VAL A 87 10.60 11.89 2.44
N CYS A 88 11.61 12.05 3.29
CA CYS A 88 12.98 11.67 2.98
C CYS A 88 13.17 10.17 3.27
N HIS A 89 13.22 9.34 2.22
CA HIS A 89 13.87 8.03 2.32
C HIS A 89 15.38 8.24 2.21
N GLN A 90 16.10 8.18 3.33
CA GLN A 90 17.56 8.05 3.32
C GLN A 90 17.92 6.59 3.01
N GLY A 91 18.10 6.27 1.73
CA GLY A 91 18.86 5.10 1.31
C GLY A 91 20.34 5.45 1.31
N GLY A 92 21.08 4.97 2.30
CA GLY A 92 22.52 5.22 2.42
C GLY A 92 23.33 4.58 1.28
N ASN A 93 24.09 5.42 0.58
CA ASN A 93 25.48 5.20 0.18
C ASN A 93 25.98 6.49 -0.50
N VAL A 94 26.71 7.32 0.24
CA VAL A 94 27.41 8.47 -0.33
C VAL A 94 28.85 8.04 -0.66
N SER A 95 29.16 7.94 -1.95
CA SER A 95 30.55 7.95 -2.43
C SER A 95 31.10 9.39 -2.36
N PRO A 96 32.37 9.59 -2.00
CA PRO A 96 32.93 10.93 -1.89
C PRO A 96 33.36 11.41 -3.27
N GLY A 97 32.58 12.30 -3.87
CA GLY A 97 33.04 13.06 -5.04
C GLY A 97 31.93 13.40 -6.02
N GLY A 98 31.60 14.70 -6.09
CA GLY A 98 30.73 15.26 -7.12
C GLY A 98 29.46 15.86 -6.51
N GLY A 99 29.39 17.18 -6.50
CA GLY A 99 28.38 17.95 -5.77
C GLY A 99 26.94 17.72 -6.24
N GLY A 100 26.04 17.57 -5.26
CA GLY A 100 24.61 17.81 -5.41
C GLY A 100 24.26 19.01 -4.54
N VAL A 101 23.97 20.16 -5.17
CA VAL A 101 23.44 21.34 -4.46
C VAL A 101 21.97 21.08 -4.17
N CYS A 102 21.62 20.83 -2.90
CA CYS A 102 20.23 20.87 -2.44
C CYS A 102 19.83 22.34 -2.29
N HIS A 103 19.22 22.93 -3.31
CA HIS A 103 18.58 24.24 -3.17
C HIS A 103 17.33 24.09 -2.30
N TRP A 104 17.43 24.48 -1.02
CA TRP A 104 16.28 24.67 -0.15
C TRP A 104 15.57 25.96 -0.55
N GLY A 105 14.58 25.84 -1.42
CA GLY A 105 13.64 26.90 -1.73
C GLY A 105 12.68 27.09 -0.56
N HIS A 106 13.07 27.91 0.41
CA HIS A 106 12.19 28.44 1.43
C HIS A 106 11.24 29.44 0.72
N GLN A 107 9.94 29.14 0.63
CA GLN A 107 8.96 30.17 0.31
C GLN A 107 7.78 30.04 1.27
N SER A 108 7.93 30.76 2.38
CA SER A 108 6.86 31.07 3.33
C SER A 108 6.17 32.35 2.87
N ARG A 109 4.83 32.26 2.72
CA ARG A 109 3.83 33.31 2.50
C ARG A 109 3.83 34.06 1.17
#